data_AF-A0A0D7APS1-F1
#
_entry.id   AF-A0A0D7APS1-F1
#
_cell.length_a   1.000
_cell.length_b   1.000
_cell.length_c   1.000
_cell.angle_alpha   90.00
_cell.angle_beta   90.00
_cell.angle_gamma   90.00
#
_symmetry.space_group_name_H-M   'P 1'
#
loop_
_entity.id
_entity.type
_entity.pdbx_description
1 polymer ?
#
loop_
_entity_poly.entity_id
_entity_poly.type
_entity_poly.pdbx_seq_one_letter_code
_entity_poly.pdbx_strand_id
1 'polypeptide(L)' 'RYIKFDVSALHRTAAKAIGAHTVTSMTKIAENLNRVFLLSFDNGTEAIAHFSTPLAGPAHYLTASEVATMDFLRRVGV' A
#
# COMPACT_ATOMS: atom_id res chain seq x y z
N ARG A 1 -3.65 -12.23 16.34
CA ARG A 1 -4.69 -11.20 16.08
C ARG A 1 -4.91 -11.13 14.58
N TYR A 2 -6.04 -11.65 14.07
CA TYR A 2 -6.38 -11.59 12.65
C TYR A 2 -6.98 -10.22 12.32
N ILE A 3 -6.47 -9.56 11.29
CA ILE A 3 -7.05 -8.32 10.76
C ILE A 3 -7.71 -8.70 9.44
N LYS A 4 -9.03 -8.51 9.35
CA LYS A 4 -9.77 -8.75 8.12
C LYS A 4 -9.34 -7.71 7.09
N PHE A 5 -8.83 -8.17 5.96
CA PHE A 5 -8.44 -7.29 4.87
C PHE A 5 -9.67 -6.95 4.02
N ASP A 6 -10.08 -5.69 4.05
CA ASP A 6 -11.23 -5.20 3.28
C ASP A 6 -10.77 -4.60 1.94
N VAL A 7 -10.88 -5.42 0.90
CA VAL A 7 -10.54 -5.04 -0.48
C VAL A 7 -11.42 -3.91 -1.00
N SER A 8 -12.70 -3.89 -0.62
CA SER A 8 -13.64 -2.86 -1.08
C SER A 8 -13.31 -1.48 -0.47
N ALA A 9 -12.92 -1.46 0.80
CA ALA A 9 -12.46 -0.23 1.46
C ALA A 9 -11.14 0.27 0.85
N LEU A 10 -10.21 -0.65 0.52
CA LEU A 10 -8.97 -0.30 -0.17
C LEU A 10 -9.25 0.33 -1.54
N HIS A 11 -10.07 -0.30 -2.37
CA HIS A 11 -10.38 0.21 -3.71
C HIS A 11 -10.97 1.62 -3.67
N ARG A 12 -11.93 1.88 -2.78
CA ARG A 12 -12.53 3.22 -2.61
C ARG A 12 -11.51 4.25 -2.17
N THR A 13 -10.67 3.91 -1.20
CA THR A 13 -9.68 4.84 -0.65
C THR A 13 -8.58 5.15 -1.66
N ALA A 14 -8.11 4.12 -2.37
CA ALA A 14 -7.08 4.25 -3.39
C ALA A 14 -7.58 5.05 -4.60
N ALA A 15 -8.80 4.76 -5.09
CA ALA A 15 -9.42 5.52 -6.18
C ALA A 15 -9.57 7.01 -5.79
N LYS A 16 -10.02 7.30 -4.57
CA LYS A 16 -10.12 8.67 -4.05
C LYS A 16 -8.76 9.37 -3.92
N ALA A 17 -7.71 8.66 -3.49
CA ALA A 17 -6.37 9.24 -3.32
C ALA A 17 -5.72 9.61 -4.66
N ILE A 18 -5.98 8.81 -5.70
CA ILE A 18 -5.42 8.97 -7.05
C ILE A 18 -6.30 9.88 -7.93
N GLY A 19 -7.56 10.11 -7.55
CA GLY A 19 -8.53 10.83 -8.39
C GLY A 19 -9.07 9.99 -9.55
N ALA A 20 -9.06 8.66 -9.39
CA ALA A 20 -9.64 7.69 -10.32
C ALA A 20 -11.09 7.34 -9.92
N HIS A 21 -11.89 6.80 -10.84
CA HIS A 21 -13.25 6.36 -10.50
C HIS A 21 -13.25 4.96 -9.89
N THR A 22 -12.43 4.06 -10.44
CA THR A 22 -12.42 2.65 -10.00
C THR A 22 -11.05 2.01 -10.14
N VAL A 23 -10.81 0.95 -9.37
CA VAL A 23 -9.66 0.05 -9.55
C VAL A 23 -10.05 -0.99 -10.60
N THR A 24 -9.31 -1.06 -11.70
CA THR A 24 -9.52 -2.01 -12.79
C THR A 24 -8.83 -3.36 -12.55
N SER A 25 -7.68 -3.34 -11.87
CA SER A 25 -6.93 -4.56 -11.53
C SER A 25 -6.24 -4.45 -10.17
N MET A 26 -6.11 -5.58 -9.49
CA MET A 26 -5.35 -5.72 -8.27
C MET A 26 -4.48 -6.98 -8.34
N THR A 27 -3.17 -6.82 -8.31
CA THR A 27 -2.20 -7.92 -8.36
C THR A 27 -1.38 -7.96 -7.08
N LYS A 28 -1.25 -9.13 -6.47
CA LYS A 28 -0.43 -9.31 -5.28
C LYS A 28 1.02 -9.56 -5.68
N ILE A 29 1.93 -8.76 -5.13
CA ILE A 29 3.36 -8.80 -5.46
C ILE A 29 4.18 -9.44 -4.33
N ALA A 30 3.75 -9.28 -3.06
CA ALA A 30 4.43 -9.88 -1.91
C ALA A 30 3.44 -10.21 -0.78
N GLU A 31 3.76 -11.22 0.05
CA GLU A 31 2.91 -11.68 1.16
C GLU A 31 3.62 -11.93 2.49
N ASN A 32 4.94 -12.18 2.50
CA ASN A 32 5.60 -12.79 3.65
C ASN A 32 5.63 -11.87 4.89
N LEU A 33 6.47 -10.83 4.87
CA LEU A 33 6.55 -9.85 5.96
C LEU A 33 5.57 -8.70 5.73
N ASN A 34 5.49 -8.25 4.48
CA ASN A 34 4.58 -7.21 4.03
C ASN A 34 3.67 -7.79 2.93
N ARG A 35 2.41 -7.37 2.96
CA ARG A 35 1.43 -7.60 1.89
C ARG A 35 1.48 -6.41 0.96
N VAL A 36 1.92 -6.64 -0.26
CA VAL A 36 2.09 -5.59 -1.27
C VAL A 36 1.22 -5.91 -2.46
N PHE A 37 0.43 -4.92 -2.88
CA PHE A 37 -0.47 -5.04 -4.01
C PHE A 37 -0.22 -3.92 -5.02
N LEU A 38 -0.15 -4.28 -6.30
CA LEU A 38 -0.24 -3.36 -7.42
C LEU A 38 -1.72 -3.13 -7.73
N LEU A 39 -2.15 -1.88 -7.74
CA LEU A 39 -3.48 -1.46 -8.15
C LEU A 39 -3.35 -0.71 -9.48
N SER A 40 -4.14 -1.10 -10.46
CA SER A 40 -4.29 -0.36 -11.72
C SER A 40 -5.66 0.31 -11.74
N PHE A 41 -5.73 1.52 -12.29
CA PHE A 41 -6.94 2.34 -12.31
C PHE A 41 -7.47 2.55 -13.74
N ASP A 42 -8.71 3.01 -13.84
CA ASP A 42 -9.39 3.32 -15.10
C ASP A 42 -8.77 4.48 -15.88
N ASN A 43 -8.04 5.36 -15.20
CA ASN A 43 -7.31 6.48 -15.80
C ASN A 43 -5.90 6.10 -16.31
N GLY A 44 -5.54 4.81 -16.27
CA GLY A 44 -4.22 4.32 -16.70
C GLY A 44 -3.08 4.55 -15.70
N THR A 45 -3.39 5.06 -14.50
CA THR A 45 -2.40 5.17 -13.41
C THR A 45 -2.29 3.86 -12.63
N GLU A 46 -1.19 3.74 -11.88
CA GLU A 46 -0.91 2.60 -11.01
C GLU A 46 -0.51 3.07 -9.61
N ALA A 47 -0.87 2.28 -8.59
CA ALA A 47 -0.48 2.53 -7.20
C ALA A 47 -0.01 1.24 -6.52
N ILE A 48 0.94 1.38 -5.61
CA ILE A 48 1.39 0.29 -4.75
C ILE A 48 0.74 0.45 -3.38
N ALA A 49 -0.09 -0.51 -2.99
CA ALA A 49 -0.65 -0.59 -1.66
C ALA A 49 0.20 -1.52 -0.80
N HIS A 50 0.88 -0.95 0.21
CA HIS A 50 1.78 -1.65 1.11
C HIS A 50 1.14 -1.81 2.49
N PHE A 51 1.07 -3.04 2.99
CA PHE A 51 0.50 -3.37 4.30
C PHE A 51 1.47 -4.26 5.09
N SER A 52 2.02 -3.76 6.18
CA SER A 52 2.82 -4.61 7.07
C SER A 52 1.95 -5.62 7.79
N THR A 53 2.34 -6.89 7.79
CA THR A 53 1.64 -7.91 8.58
C THR A 53 2.16 -7.89 10.03
N PRO A 54 1.40 -8.43 11.00
CA PRO A 54 1.88 -8.56 12.37
C PRO A 54 3.19 -9.36 12.51
N LEU A 55 3.56 -10.14 11.47
CA LEU A 55 4.81 -10.89 11.40
C LEU A 55 6.03 -9.98 11.24
N ALA A 56 5.86 -8.78 10.67
CA ALA A 56 6.95 -7.82 10.47
C ALA A 56 7.42 -7.14 11.78
N GLY A 57 6.75 -7.37 12.91
CA GLY A 57 7.09 -6.76 14.21
C GLY A 57 6.07 -5.73 14.68
N PRO A 58 6.37 -4.94 15.74
CA PRO A 58 5.43 -3.98 16.30
C PRO A 58 5.09 -2.89 15.28
N ALA A 59 3.80 -2.70 15.00
CA ALA A 59 3.29 -1.76 14.00
C ALA A 59 3.84 -0.33 14.15
N HIS A 60 4.11 0.10 15.38
CA HIS A 60 4.65 1.42 15.69
C HIS A 60 6.05 1.66 15.08
N TYR A 61 6.93 0.65 15.07
CA TYR A 61 8.28 0.79 14.52
C TYR A 61 8.29 0.67 12.99
N LEU A 62 7.37 -0.11 12.43
CA LEU A 62 7.30 -0.34 10.98
C LEU A 62 6.83 0.90 10.23
N THR A 63 5.68 1.48 10.60
CA THR A 63 5.16 2.67 9.94
C THR A 63 6.12 3.85 10.07
N ALA A 64 6.75 4.03 11.25
CA ALA A 64 7.73 5.09 11.46
C ALA A 64 9.01 4.89 10.63
N SER A 65 9.53 3.66 10.55
CA SER A 65 10.75 3.37 9.77
C SER A 65 10.50 3.41 8.26
N GLU A 66 9.32 3.00 7.80
CA GLU A 66 8.91 3.08 6.40
C GLU A 66 8.74 4.53 5.93
N VAL A 67 8.01 5.35 6.72
CA VAL A 67 7.85 6.79 6.43
C VAL A 67 9.20 7.50 6.47
N ALA A 68 10.06 7.17 7.44
CA ALA A 68 11.40 7.74 7.51
C ALA A 68 12.25 7.37 6.28
N THR A 69 12.10 6.15 5.76
CA THR A 69 12.84 5.72 4.57
C THR A 69 12.30 6.39 3.30
N MET A 70 10.98 6.51 3.13
CA MET A 70 10.40 7.23 1.99
C MET A 70 10.73 8.74 2.03
N ASP A 71 10.70 9.36 3.21
CA ASP A 71 11.11 10.75 3.38
C ASP A 71 12.60 10.93 3.10
N PHE A 72 13.45 9.99 3.54
CA PHE A 72 14.87 10.00 3.20
C PHE A 72 15.08 9.90 1.70
N LEU A 73 14.53 8.88 1.02
CA LEU A 73 14.69 8.68 -0.43
C LEU A 73 14.20 9.89 -1.23
N ARG A 74 13.07 10.48 -0.84
CA ARG A 74 12.56 11.72 -1.44
C ARG A 74 13.51 12.90 -1.24
N ARG A 75 14.18 13.00 -0.08
CA ARG A 75 15.19 14.04 0.19
C ARG A 75 16.49 13.82 -0.58
N VAL A 76 16.91 12.58 -0.78
CA VAL A 76 18.12 12.28 -1.57
C VAL A 76 17.87 12.27 -3.08
N GLY A 77 16.61 12.37 -3.52
CA GLY A 77 16.24 12.52 -4.93
C GLY A 77 16.45 11.25 -5.76
N VAL A 78 16.29 10.08 -5.13
CA VAL A 78 16.29 8.76 -5.80
C VAL A 78 14.88 8.40 -6.26
#